data_AF-A0A925C4I9-F1
#
_entry.id   AF-A0A925C4I9-F1
#
_cell.length_a   1.000
_cell.length_b   1.000
_cell.length_c   1.000
_cell.angle_alpha   90.00
_cell.angle_beta   90.00
_cell.angle_gamma   90.00
#
_symmetry.space_group_name_H-M   'P 1'
#
loop_
_entity.id
_entity.type
_entity.pdbx_description
1 polymer ?
#
loop_
_entity_poly.entity_id
_entity_poly.type
_entity_poly.pdbx_seq_one_letter_code
_entity_poly.pdbx_strand_id
1 'polypeptide(L)'
;MTTETVPAPGTCRKLRYGLMASLALNVLIIGAVAGTFCFSRSGHGHGGPGPKGSGLFGFAHTLPRERSDMIRQKLADSKPNMETLRQGIRDARAGVRAAVIAEPFDQAKLNAALDGIVQAEANEKRAKVAVFGETVGQLTPEERRQLHDWLEKRRPLR
;
A
#
# COMPACT_ATOMS: atom_id res chain seq x y z
N MET A 1 -62.13 41.56 -0.50
CA MET A 1 -60.66 41.64 -0.63
C MET A 1 -60.06 40.59 0.28
N THR A 2 -59.58 39.48 -0.26
CA THR A 2 -58.96 38.38 0.49
C THR A 2 -57.49 38.31 0.07
N THR A 3 -56.57 38.58 1.01
CA THR A 3 -55.14 38.33 0.81
C THR A 3 -54.75 37.05 1.51
N GLU A 4 -54.31 36.07 0.73
CA GLU A 4 -53.78 34.79 1.19
C GLU A 4 -52.43 34.97 1.92
N THR A 5 -52.29 34.27 3.04
CA THR A 5 -51.05 34.10 3.78
C THR A 5 -50.25 32.92 3.24
N VAL A 6 -49.02 33.18 2.78
CA VAL A 6 -48.05 32.14 2.36
C VAL A 6 -47.38 31.50 3.59
N PRO A 7 -47.35 30.16 3.75
CA PRO A 7 -46.66 29.52 4.86
C PRO A 7 -45.17 29.28 4.54
N ALA A 8 -44.30 29.56 5.51
CA ALA A 8 -42.86 29.29 5.42
C ALA A 8 -42.55 27.79 5.68
N PRO A 9 -41.54 27.19 5.02
CA PRO A 9 -41.27 25.75 5.15
C PRO A 9 -40.53 25.44 6.45
N GLY A 10 -41.23 24.84 7.40
CA GLY A 10 -40.63 24.26 8.61
C GLY A 10 -39.82 23.00 8.25
N THR A 11 -38.49 23.10 8.22
CA THR A 11 -37.63 21.93 7.99
C THR A 11 -37.70 21.00 9.21
N CYS A 12 -38.32 19.84 9.03
CA CYS A 12 -38.59 18.89 10.09
C CYS A 12 -37.26 18.38 10.69
N ARG A 13 -36.98 18.68 11.96
CA ARG A 13 -35.71 18.34 12.65
C ARG A 13 -35.33 16.86 12.52
N LYS A 14 -36.34 15.97 12.46
CA LYS A 14 -36.16 14.52 12.24
C LYS A 14 -35.48 14.19 10.90
N LEU A 15 -35.76 14.97 9.85
CA LEU A 15 -35.12 14.81 8.55
C LEU A 15 -33.65 15.23 8.58
N ARG A 16 -33.34 16.32 9.30
CA ARG A 16 -31.94 16.74 9.54
C ARG A 16 -31.16 15.68 10.32
N TYR A 17 -31.74 15.09 11.37
CA TYR A 17 -31.09 14.01 12.10
C TYR A 17 -30.91 12.75 11.27
N GLY A 18 -31.89 12.38 10.44
CA GLY A 18 -31.77 11.26 9.51
C GLY A 18 -30.66 11.46 8.47
N LEU A 19 -30.52 12.67 7.93
CA LEU A 19 -29.44 13.01 7.01
C LEU A 19 -28.07 13.00 7.68
N MET A 20 -27.95 13.51 8.91
CA MET A 20 -26.70 13.45 9.67
C MET A 20 -26.30 12.01 10.03
N ALA A 21 -27.27 11.15 10.37
CA ALA A 21 -27.03 9.74 10.64
C ALA A 21 -26.58 8.98 9.38
N SER A 22 -27.24 9.22 8.24
CA SER A 22 -26.84 8.69 6.94
C SER A 22 -25.42 9.14 6.56
N LEU A 23 -25.10 10.42 6.73
CA LEU A 23 -23.79 10.97 6.41
C LEU A 23 -22.71 10.37 7.32
N ALA A 24 -22.96 10.27 8.63
CA ALA A 24 -22.03 9.67 9.58
C ALA A 24 -21.78 8.18 9.27
N LEU A 25 -22.82 7.44 8.89
CA LEU A 25 -22.69 6.02 8.50
C LEU A 25 -21.85 5.87 7.22
N ASN A 26 -22.08 6.72 6.23
CA ASN A 26 -21.27 6.72 5.00
C ASN A 26 -19.79 7.05 5.30
N VAL A 27 -19.53 8.08 6.12
CA VAL A 27 -18.15 8.44 6.53
C VAL A 27 -17.51 7.33 7.36
N LEU A 28 -18.27 6.63 8.21
CA LEU A 28 -17.78 5.52 9.02
C LEU A 28 -17.42 4.31 8.15
N ILE A 29 -18.22 3.97 7.15
CA ILE A 29 -17.93 2.89 6.21
C ILE A 29 -16.69 3.24 5.37
N ILE A 30 -16.61 4.48 4.84
CA ILE A 30 -15.43 4.96 4.11
C ILE A 30 -14.19 4.95 5.03
N GLY A 31 -14.34 5.40 6.27
CA GLY A 31 -13.28 5.40 7.28
C GLY A 31 -12.83 3.99 7.68
N ALA A 32 -13.73 3.01 7.72
CA ALA A 32 -13.41 1.61 8.00
C ALA A 32 -12.73 0.92 6.80
N VAL A 33 -13.15 1.20 5.57
CA VAL A 33 -12.52 0.66 4.35
C VAL A 33 -11.17 1.33 4.08
N ALA A 34 -11.08 2.65 4.18
CA ALA A 34 -9.81 3.36 4.14
C ALA A 34 -8.94 2.98 5.34
N GLY A 35 -9.55 2.76 6.51
CA GLY A 35 -8.89 2.32 7.73
C GLY A 35 -8.27 0.94 7.55
N THR A 36 -9.01 -0.02 6.99
CA THR A 36 -8.46 -1.34 6.66
C THR A 36 -7.40 -1.26 5.56
N PHE A 37 -7.57 -0.47 4.50
CA PHE A 37 -6.51 -0.33 3.48
C PHE A 37 -5.24 0.41 3.97
N CYS A 38 -5.38 1.40 4.84
CA CYS A 38 -4.26 2.18 5.39
C CYS A 38 -3.63 1.54 6.63
N PHE A 39 -4.43 0.96 7.53
CA PHE A 39 -4.01 0.37 8.80
C PHE A 39 -3.87 -1.16 8.78
N SER A 40 -4.35 -1.90 7.76
CA SER A 40 -3.96 -3.33 7.57
C SER A 40 -2.46 -3.48 7.29
N ARG A 41 -1.75 -2.40 6.95
CA ARG A 41 -0.28 -2.38 6.94
C ARG A 41 0.37 -2.21 8.33
N SER A 42 -0.43 -2.00 9.37
CA SER A 42 0.02 -1.79 10.76
C SER A 42 -0.45 -2.87 11.74
N GLY A 43 -1.32 -3.80 11.34
CA GLY A 43 -1.65 -5.00 12.10
C GLY A 43 -0.95 -6.22 11.49
N HIS A 44 0.19 -6.61 12.07
CA HIS A 44 1.06 -7.71 11.63
C HIS A 44 1.87 -7.47 10.33
N GLY A 45 3.01 -6.77 10.48
CA GLY A 45 4.16 -6.88 9.58
C GLY A 45 4.57 -5.59 8.87
N HIS A 46 5.60 -4.93 9.40
CA HIS A 46 6.52 -4.07 8.62
C HIS A 46 5.94 -2.80 7.95
N GLY A 47 5.44 -1.85 8.75
CA GLY A 47 5.07 -0.50 8.31
C GLY A 47 6.02 0.64 8.71
N GLY A 48 6.99 0.42 9.62
CA GLY A 48 8.14 1.32 9.80
C GLY A 48 9.22 1.05 8.74
N PRO A 49 10.31 1.84 8.65
CA PRO A 49 11.52 1.34 7.98
C PRO A 49 11.75 -0.07 8.54
N GLY A 50 11.61 -1.10 7.69
CA GLY A 50 11.59 -2.48 8.16
C GLY A 50 12.74 -2.70 9.13
N PRO A 51 12.58 -3.50 10.21
CA PRO A 51 13.63 -3.68 11.21
C PRO A 51 14.90 -3.91 10.44
N LYS A 52 15.88 -3.00 10.63
CA LYS A 52 17.12 -2.94 9.88
C LYS A 52 17.64 -4.38 9.71
N GLY A 53 17.38 -5.01 8.56
CA GLY A 53 17.61 -6.45 8.37
C GLY A 53 16.41 -7.37 8.08
N SER A 54 15.40 -6.91 7.34
CA SER A 54 14.46 -7.80 6.64
C SER A 54 14.95 -8.09 5.21
N GLY A 55 14.82 -9.33 4.74
CA GLY A 55 15.27 -9.79 3.42
C GLY A 55 16.80 -9.78 3.24
N LEU A 56 17.27 -9.62 2.00
CA LEU A 56 18.69 -9.69 1.63
C LEU A 56 19.60 -8.70 2.38
N PHE A 57 19.08 -7.53 2.79
CA PHE A 57 19.83 -6.60 3.63
C PHE A 57 20.16 -7.20 5.00
N GLY A 58 19.26 -8.00 5.58
CA GLY A 58 19.50 -8.69 6.84
C GLY A 58 20.49 -9.86 6.73
N PHE A 59 20.50 -10.53 5.58
CA PHE A 59 21.49 -11.55 5.26
C PHE A 59 22.87 -10.94 4.95
N ALA A 60 22.93 -9.79 4.28
CA ALA A 60 24.19 -9.08 4.03
C ALA A 60 24.94 -8.75 5.34
N HIS A 61 24.22 -8.52 6.45
CA HIS A 61 24.84 -8.30 7.77
C HIS A 61 25.48 -9.56 8.39
N THR A 62 25.12 -10.76 7.93
CA THR A 62 25.69 -12.02 8.45
C THR A 62 26.92 -12.48 7.65
N LEU A 63 27.22 -11.83 6.52
CA LEU A 63 28.34 -12.14 5.65
C LEU A 63 29.60 -11.32 6.00
N PRO A 64 30.80 -11.79 5.58
CA PRO A 64 32.03 -10.99 5.64
C PRO A 64 31.88 -9.66 4.90
N ARG A 65 32.63 -8.63 5.33
CA ARG A 65 32.48 -7.24 4.85
C ARG A 65 32.50 -7.12 3.32
N GLU A 66 33.44 -7.78 2.65
CA GLU A 66 33.58 -7.75 1.19
C GLU A 66 32.32 -8.25 0.46
N ARG A 67 31.70 -9.33 0.95
CA ARG A 67 30.46 -9.89 0.37
C ARG A 67 29.24 -9.06 0.77
N SER A 68 29.23 -8.52 1.99
CA SER A 68 28.21 -7.59 2.47
C SER A 68 28.13 -6.34 1.59
N ASP A 69 29.28 -5.76 1.22
CA ASP A 69 29.37 -4.54 0.44
C ASP A 69 28.92 -4.77 -1.01
N MET A 70 29.27 -5.91 -1.61
CA MET A 70 28.74 -6.31 -2.93
C MET A 70 27.21 -6.35 -2.94
N ILE A 71 26.59 -7.01 -1.96
CA ILE A 71 25.13 -7.10 -1.85
C ILE A 71 24.52 -5.71 -1.61
N ARG A 72 25.11 -4.91 -0.71
CA ARG A 72 24.63 -3.55 -0.43
C ARG A 72 24.69 -2.65 -1.65
N GLN A 73 25.76 -2.73 -2.44
CA GLN A 73 25.90 -1.96 -3.67
C GLN A 73 24.82 -2.33 -4.68
N LYS A 74 24.59 -3.63 -4.91
CA LYS A 74 23.50 -4.12 -5.78
C LYS A 74 22.13 -3.60 -5.37
N LEU A 75 21.84 -3.60 -4.07
CA LEU A 75 20.57 -3.10 -3.55
C LEU A 75 20.50 -1.57 -3.61
N ALA A 76 21.63 -0.87 -3.47
CA ALA A 76 21.71 0.57 -3.68
C ALA A 76 21.45 0.95 -5.14
N ASP A 77 22.02 0.21 -6.10
CA ASP A 77 21.81 0.42 -7.54
C ASP A 77 20.34 0.19 -7.94
N SER A 78 19.66 -0.73 -7.26
CA SER A 78 18.24 -1.02 -7.47
C SER A 78 17.31 0.01 -6.82
N LYS A 79 17.82 0.85 -5.89
CA LYS A 79 17.01 1.76 -5.08
C LYS A 79 16.25 2.81 -5.91
N PRO A 80 16.83 3.49 -6.91
CA PRO A 80 16.10 4.46 -7.73
C PRO A 80 14.91 3.83 -8.45
N ASN A 81 15.10 2.63 -9.02
CA ASN A 81 14.02 1.90 -9.68
C ASN A 81 12.88 1.54 -8.70
N MET A 82 13.23 1.06 -7.50
CA MET A 82 12.23 0.80 -6.45
C MET A 82 11.49 2.07 -5.99
N GLU A 83 12.18 3.20 -5.96
CA GLU A 83 11.57 4.49 -5.58
C GLU A 83 10.54 4.94 -6.63
N THR A 84 10.88 4.84 -7.92
CA THR A 84 9.95 5.10 -9.02
C THR A 84 8.72 4.18 -8.93
N LEU A 85 8.89 2.89 -8.68
CA LEU A 85 7.77 1.95 -8.53
C LEU A 85 6.87 2.30 -7.34
N ARG A 86 7.46 2.71 -6.22
CA ARG A 86 6.70 3.18 -5.04
C ARG A 86 5.95 4.46 -5.32
N GLN A 87 6.55 5.38 -6.07
CA GLN A 87 5.89 6.60 -6.50
C GLN A 87 4.71 6.26 -7.42
N GLY A 88 4.88 5.34 -8.37
CA GLY A 88 3.79 4.84 -9.22
C GLY A 88 2.61 4.25 -8.43
N ILE A 89 2.87 3.52 -7.33
CA ILE A 89 1.81 3.04 -6.43
C ILE A 89 1.09 4.22 -5.73
N ARG A 90 1.83 5.23 -5.28
CA ARG A 90 1.25 6.43 -4.63
C ARG A 90 0.36 7.19 -5.60
N ASP A 91 0.81 7.35 -6.83
CA ASP A 91 0.10 8.05 -7.90
C ASP A 91 -1.16 7.26 -8.32
N ALA A 92 -1.06 5.94 -8.46
CA ALA A 92 -2.23 5.08 -8.73
C ALA A 92 -3.29 5.19 -7.61
N ARG A 93 -2.86 5.22 -6.34
CA ARG A 93 -3.75 5.45 -5.20
C ARG A 93 -4.38 6.84 -5.21
N ALA A 94 -3.64 7.86 -5.65
CA ALA A 94 -4.18 9.20 -5.84
C ALA A 94 -5.25 9.23 -6.94
N GLY A 95 -5.02 8.51 -8.04
CA GLY A 95 -5.99 8.35 -9.12
C GLY A 95 -7.31 7.72 -8.65
N VAL A 96 -7.25 6.68 -7.82
CA VAL A 96 -8.47 6.09 -7.22
C VAL A 96 -9.21 7.09 -6.34
N ARG A 97 -8.49 7.83 -5.47
CA ARG A 97 -9.13 8.86 -4.63
C ARG A 97 -9.82 9.94 -5.46
N ALA A 98 -9.20 10.36 -6.56
CA ALA A 98 -9.78 11.34 -7.48
C ALA A 98 -11.03 10.78 -8.20
N ALA A 99 -11.00 9.52 -8.63
CA ALA A 99 -12.13 8.88 -9.31
C ALA A 99 -13.36 8.71 -8.40
N VAL A 100 -13.16 8.50 -7.09
CA VAL A 100 -14.25 8.34 -6.12
C VAL A 100 -15.03 9.65 -5.89
N ILE A 101 -14.36 10.81 -5.95
CA ILE A 101 -14.98 12.12 -5.71
C ILE A 101 -15.37 12.86 -7.00
N ALA A 102 -15.21 12.20 -8.16
CA ALA A 102 -15.50 12.82 -9.45
C ALA A 102 -17.00 12.99 -9.66
N GLU A 103 -17.40 14.18 -10.14
CA GLU A 103 -18.77 14.46 -10.56
C GLU A 103 -18.80 14.78 -12.06
N PRO A 104 -19.57 14.03 -12.88
CA PRO A 104 -20.41 12.88 -12.51
C PRO A 104 -19.58 11.65 -12.12
N PHE A 105 -20.16 10.78 -11.29
CA PHE A 105 -19.55 9.51 -10.94
C PHE A 105 -19.41 8.61 -12.17
N ASP A 106 -18.20 8.09 -12.38
CA ASP A 106 -17.86 7.24 -13.52
C ASP A 106 -17.27 5.92 -13.01
N GLN A 107 -18.11 4.88 -13.01
CA GLN A 107 -17.73 3.54 -12.56
C GLN A 107 -16.57 2.96 -13.40
N ALA A 108 -16.50 3.26 -14.70
CA ALA A 108 -15.45 2.73 -15.57
C ALA A 108 -14.09 3.35 -15.23
N LYS A 109 -14.06 4.66 -14.92
CA LYS A 109 -12.84 5.33 -14.44
C LYS A 109 -12.37 4.81 -13.09
N LEU A 110 -13.30 4.54 -12.17
CA LEU A 110 -12.94 3.94 -10.88
C LEU A 110 -12.31 2.55 -11.05
N ASN A 111 -12.93 1.69 -11.86
CA ASN A 111 -12.41 0.35 -12.14
C ASN A 111 -11.00 0.41 -12.77
N ALA A 112 -10.80 1.27 -13.77
CA ALA A 112 -9.50 1.46 -14.40
C ALA A 112 -8.43 1.95 -13.40
N ALA A 113 -8.80 2.85 -12.48
CA ALA A 113 -7.87 3.32 -11.44
C ALA A 113 -7.52 2.22 -10.43
N LEU A 114 -8.49 1.37 -10.05
CA LEU A 114 -8.25 0.22 -9.17
C LEU A 114 -7.34 -0.81 -9.82
N ASP A 115 -7.55 -1.13 -11.10
CA ASP A 115 -6.66 -2.00 -11.88
C ASP A 115 -5.24 -1.43 -11.94
N GLY A 116 -5.11 -0.11 -12.07
CA GLY A 116 -3.83 0.59 -12.00
C GLY A 116 -3.06 0.35 -10.70
N ILE A 117 -3.75 0.30 -9.55
CA ILE A 117 -3.12 -0.06 -8.27
C ILE A 117 -2.61 -1.50 -8.31
N VAL A 118 -3.43 -2.44 -8.77
CA VAL A 118 -3.06 -3.87 -8.83
C VAL A 118 -1.82 -4.06 -9.71
N GLN A 119 -1.78 -3.40 -10.87
CA GLN A 119 -0.63 -3.46 -11.77
C GLN A 119 0.63 -2.82 -11.16
N ALA A 120 0.50 -1.66 -10.51
CA ALA A 120 1.64 -1.00 -9.86
C ALA A 120 2.22 -1.87 -8.73
N GLU A 121 1.37 -2.49 -7.92
CA GLU A 121 1.80 -3.41 -6.86
C GLU A 121 2.39 -4.70 -7.42
N ALA A 122 1.84 -5.25 -8.50
CA ALA A 122 2.40 -6.41 -9.18
C ALA A 122 3.80 -6.12 -9.74
N ASN A 123 3.99 -4.94 -10.33
CA ASN A 123 5.29 -4.51 -10.86
C ASN A 123 6.33 -4.33 -9.75
N GLU A 124 5.95 -3.71 -8.63
CA GLU A 124 6.84 -3.60 -7.46
C GLU A 124 7.24 -4.97 -6.91
N LYS A 125 6.29 -5.91 -6.81
CA LYS A 125 6.58 -7.29 -6.37
C LYS A 125 7.51 -8.02 -7.33
N ARG A 126 7.25 -7.97 -8.64
CA ARG A 126 8.11 -8.58 -9.67
C ARG A 126 9.53 -8.04 -9.61
N ALA A 127 9.68 -6.73 -9.47
CA ALA A 127 10.99 -6.09 -9.42
C ALA A 127 11.78 -6.52 -8.16
N LYS A 128 11.12 -6.65 -6.99
CA LYS A 128 11.75 -7.19 -5.77
C LYS A 128 12.20 -8.65 -5.94
N VAL A 129 11.37 -9.49 -6.55
CA VAL A 129 11.69 -10.90 -6.82
C VAL A 129 12.85 -11.03 -7.81
N ALA A 130 12.90 -10.16 -8.83
CA ALA A 130 14.00 -10.11 -9.79
C ALA A 130 15.34 -9.76 -9.11
N VAL A 131 15.38 -8.67 -8.34
CA VAL A 131 16.57 -8.27 -7.56
C VAL A 131 16.99 -9.39 -6.60
N PHE A 132 16.04 -10.09 -5.99
CA PHE A 132 16.33 -11.23 -5.15
C PHE A 132 17.01 -12.36 -5.93
N GLY A 133 16.43 -12.77 -7.06
CA GLY A 133 16.98 -13.81 -7.92
C GLY A 133 18.36 -13.48 -8.46
N GLU A 134 18.56 -12.25 -8.91
CA GLU A 134 19.87 -11.75 -9.38
C GLU A 134 20.92 -11.80 -8.27
N THR A 135 20.56 -11.37 -7.06
CA THR A 135 21.48 -11.42 -5.92
C THR A 135 21.85 -12.86 -5.57
N VAL A 136 20.87 -13.77 -5.51
CA VAL A 136 21.11 -15.20 -5.23
C VAL A 136 21.97 -15.85 -6.32
N GLY A 137 21.84 -15.43 -7.58
CA GLY A 137 22.67 -15.89 -8.69
C GLY A 137 24.16 -15.54 -8.53
N GLN A 138 24.50 -14.55 -7.72
CA GLN A 138 25.88 -14.12 -7.46
C GLN A 138 26.49 -14.71 -6.18
N LEU A 139 25.68 -15.46 -5.41
CA LEU A 139 26.13 -16.15 -4.20
C LEU A 139 26.81 -17.47 -4.55
N THR A 140 27.83 -17.84 -3.79
CA THR A 140 28.44 -19.17 -3.89
C THR A 140 27.47 -20.26 -3.40
N PRO A 141 27.67 -21.53 -3.76
CA PRO A 141 26.86 -22.63 -3.20
C PRO A 141 26.82 -22.64 -1.66
N GLU A 142 27.93 -22.33 -1.01
CA GLU A 142 28.06 -22.25 0.45
C GLU A 142 27.19 -21.12 1.03
N GLU A 143 27.23 -19.95 0.41
CA GLU A 143 26.44 -18.79 0.86
C GLU A 143 24.95 -18.96 0.60
N ARG A 144 24.56 -19.69 -0.45
CA ARG A 144 23.16 -20.06 -0.67
C ARG A 144 22.63 -20.98 0.43
N ARG A 145 23.48 -21.89 0.95
CA ARG A 145 23.13 -22.69 2.13
C ARG A 145 22.98 -21.82 3.38
N GLN A 146 23.89 -20.87 3.60
CA GLN A 146 23.76 -19.90 4.70
C GLN A 146 22.49 -19.05 4.58
N LEU A 147 22.13 -18.62 3.36
CA LEU A 147 20.89 -17.90 3.10
C LEU A 147 19.66 -18.76 3.43
N HIS A 148 19.66 -20.04 3.03
CA HIS A 148 18.60 -20.98 3.36
C HIS A 148 18.43 -21.12 4.87
N ASP A 149 19.50 -21.37 5.62
CA ASP A 149 19.47 -21.50 7.07
C ASP A 149 18.99 -20.20 7.75
N TRP A 150 19.39 -19.05 7.23
CA TRP A 150 18.96 -17.74 7.70
C TRP A 150 17.46 -17.51 7.47
N LEU A 151 16.93 -17.94 6.33
CA LEU A 151 15.50 -17.85 6.00
C LEU A 151 14.66 -18.78 6.88
N GLU A 152 15.09 -20.03 7.07
CA GLU A 152 14.37 -21.00 7.92
C GLU A 152 14.27 -20.52 9.37
N LYS A 153 15.35 -19.96 9.92
CA LYS A 153 15.35 -19.37 11.27
C LYS A 153 14.37 -18.20 11.45
N ARG A 154 13.99 -17.54 10.35
CA ARG A 154 13.11 -16.36 10.34
C ARG A 154 11.72 -16.66 9.83
N ARG A 155 11.44 -17.92 9.48
CA ARG A 155 10.10 -18.35 9.10
C ARG A 155 9.21 -18.25 10.35
N PRO A 156 8.08 -17.52 10.31
CA PRO A 156 7.17 -17.51 11.44
C PRO A 156 6.73 -18.96 11.71
N LEU A 157 6.76 -19.37 12.98
CA LEU A 157 6.30 -20.68 13.42
C LEU A 157 4.88 -20.88 12.85
N ARG A 158 4.69 -21.96 12.09
CA ARG A 158 3.41 -22.32 11.48
C ARG A 158 2.38 -22.70 12.52
#